data_AF-A0A821I709-F1
#
_entry.id   AF-A0A821I709-F1
#
_cell.length_a   1.000
_cell.length_b   1.000
_cell.length_c   1.000
_cell.angle_alpha   90.00
_cell.angle_beta   90.00
_cell.angle_gamma   90.00
#
_symmetry.space_group_name_H-M   'P 1'
#
loop_
_entity.id
_entity.type
_entity.pdbx_description
1 polymer ?
#
loop_
_entity_poly.entity_id
_entity_poly.type
_entity_poly.pdbx_seq_one_letter_code
_entity_poly.pdbx_strand_id
1 'polypeptide(L)'
;MVKLEQYADNNHQPVNKNKTEFIVYHKSIQVPKIRIVYQGQCIQQQKAFKYLGFHLDSKLSFRGMIDAQFIKLRKSYTILKYIHCAFPTYFTLKMRFFRTYTWPHLLLVFNHQSKSGTLLLQTLPQINLLYVPSVYH
;
A
#
# COMPACT_ATOMS: atom_id res chain seq x y z
N MET A 1 1.95 1.69 -29.00
CA MET A 1 1.88 0.36 -28.34
C MET A 1 3.17 0.16 -27.57
N VAL A 2 3.12 0.06 -26.23
CA VAL A 2 4.30 -0.25 -25.41
C VAL A 2 4.50 -1.77 -25.48
N LYS A 3 5.59 -2.23 -26.10
CA LYS A 3 5.84 -3.67 -26.30
C LYS A 3 6.58 -4.24 -25.11
N LEU A 4 5.83 -4.58 -24.06
CA LEU A 4 6.33 -5.31 -22.87
C LEU A 4 7.12 -6.57 -23.28
N GLU A 5 6.71 -7.22 -24.37
CA GLU A 5 7.37 -8.39 -24.96
C GLU A 5 8.84 -8.11 -25.33
N GLN A 6 9.09 -7.05 -26.10
CA GLN A 6 10.45 -6.67 -26.48
C GLN A 6 11.31 -6.34 -25.25
N TYR A 7 10.74 -5.68 -24.25
CA TYR A 7 11.46 -5.38 -23.01
C TYR A 7 11.81 -6.66 -22.24
N ALA A 8 10.86 -7.58 -22.10
CA ALA A 8 11.05 -8.85 -21.40
C ALA A 8 12.15 -9.70 -22.08
N ASP A 9 12.10 -9.80 -23.42
CA ASP A 9 13.06 -10.59 -24.20
C ASP A 9 14.46 -9.99 -24.13
N ASN A 10 14.58 -8.65 -24.29
CA ASN A 10 15.86 -7.95 -24.23
C ASN A 10 16.53 -8.00 -22.84
N ASN A 11 15.74 -8.17 -21.78
CA ASN A 11 16.24 -8.24 -20.40
C ASN A 11 16.26 -9.66 -19.84
N HIS A 12 15.98 -10.68 -20.66
CA HIS A 12 15.87 -12.09 -20.23
C HIS A 12 14.94 -12.29 -19.01
N GLN A 13 13.83 -11.56 -18.98
CA GLN A 13 12.82 -11.61 -17.91
C GLN A 13 11.53 -12.26 -18.43
N PRO A 14 11.44 -13.61 -18.44
CA PRO A 14 10.24 -14.29 -18.90
C PRO A 14 9.04 -13.93 -18.00
N VAL A 15 7.97 -13.41 -18.60
CA VAL A 15 6.78 -12.97 -17.87
C VAL A 15 5.79 -14.12 -17.76
N ASN A 16 5.49 -14.56 -16.53
CA ASN A 16 4.45 -15.56 -16.33
C ASN A 16 3.07 -14.90 -16.44
N LYS A 17 2.46 -15.03 -17.62
CA LYS A 17 1.16 -14.47 -17.98
C LYS A 17 0.02 -14.71 -16.98
N ASN A 18 -0.04 -15.89 -16.34
CA ASN A 18 -1.14 -16.22 -15.41
C ASN A 18 -0.94 -15.59 -14.01
N LYS A 19 0.29 -15.16 -13.71
CA LYS A 19 0.65 -14.56 -12.42
C LYS A 19 1.00 -13.08 -12.56
N THR A 20 0.91 -12.53 -13.77
CA THR A 20 1.27 -11.14 -14.03
C THR A 20 0.01 -10.32 -14.10
N GLU A 21 -0.03 -9.29 -13.28
CA GLU A 21 -1.06 -8.27 -13.25
C GLU A 21 -0.37 -6.92 -13.40
N PHE A 22 -1.08 -5.92 -13.90
CA PHE A 22 -0.55 -4.57 -13.92
C PHE A 22 -1.53 -3.58 -13.31
N ILE A 23 -0.97 -2.51 -12.74
CA ILE A 23 -1.71 -1.38 -12.22
C ILE A 23 -1.27 -0.13 -12.96
N VAL A 24 -2.21 0.76 -13.23
CA VAL A 24 -1.92 2.06 -13.85
C VAL A 24 -2.05 3.11 -12.79
N TYR A 25 -0.93 3.78 -12.50
CA TYR A 25 -0.95 4.92 -11.59
C TYR A 25 -1.40 6.17 -12.31
N HIS A 26 -2.41 6.85 -11.76
CA HIS A 26 -2.95 8.05 -12.37
C HIS A 26 -3.50 9.03 -11.31
N LYS A 27 -3.69 10.28 -11.71
CA LYS A 27 -4.32 11.31 -10.85
C LYS A 27 -5.81 11.52 -11.19
N SER A 28 -6.29 10.92 -12.28
CA SER A 28 -7.64 11.13 -12.80
C SER A 28 -8.69 10.37 -11.98
N ILE A 29 -9.94 10.86 -12.00
CA ILE A 29 -11.07 10.18 -11.35
C ILE A 29 -11.37 8.85 -12.04
N GLN A 30 -11.26 8.81 -13.37
CA GLN A 30 -11.47 7.60 -14.17
C GLN A 30 -10.14 6.96 -14.55
N VAL A 31 -10.02 5.66 -14.30
CA VAL A 31 -8.83 4.87 -14.66
C VAL A 31 -8.83 4.62 -16.16
N PRO A 32 -7.76 5.01 -16.91
CA PRO A 32 -7.65 4.66 -18.31
C PRO A 32 -7.55 3.13 -18.41
N LYS A 33 -8.42 2.54 -19.25
CA LYS A 33 -8.34 1.12 -19.58
C LYS A 33 -7.21 0.94 -20.57
N ILE A 34 -6.10 0.37 -20.11
CA ILE A 34 -4.95 0.06 -20.97
C ILE A 34 -5.05 -1.42 -21.32
N ARG A 35 -4.74 -1.76 -22.58
CA ARG A 35 -4.64 -3.14 -23.01
C ARG A 35 -3.17 -3.48 -23.24
N ILE A 36 -2.60 -4.28 -22.35
CA ILE A 36 -1.24 -4.82 -22.50
C ILE A 36 -1.37 -6.26 -22.98
N VAL A 37 -0.73 -6.56 -24.11
CA VAL A 37 -0.73 -7.89 -24.70
C VAL A 37 0.69 -8.45 -24.63
N TYR A 38 0.81 -9.70 -24.18
CA TYR A 38 2.06 -10.45 -24.14
C TYR A 38 1.77 -11.85 -24.71
N GLN A 39 2.51 -12.28 -25.73
CA GLN A 39 2.28 -13.57 -26.43
C GLN A 39 0.81 -13.77 -26.86
N GLY A 40 0.17 -12.72 -27.39
CA GLY A 40 -1.22 -12.76 -27.85
C GLY A 40 -2.29 -12.76 -26.76
N GLN A 41 -1.91 -12.79 -25.46
CA GLN A 41 -2.85 -12.77 -24.34
C GLN A 41 -2.85 -11.41 -23.62
N CYS A 42 -4.03 -10.97 -23.18
CA CYS A 42 -4.17 -9.70 -22.46
C CYS A 42 -3.82 -9.90 -20.99
N ILE A 43 -2.88 -9.10 -20.48
CA ILE A 43 -2.60 -9.03 -19.05
C ILE A 43 -3.76 -8.31 -18.36
N GLN A 44 -4.15 -8.74 -17.16
CA GLN A 44 -5.26 -8.15 -16.43
C GLN A 44 -4.84 -6.84 -15.74
N GLN A 45 -5.64 -5.80 -15.92
CA GLN A 45 -5.50 -4.54 -15.19
C GLN A 45 -6.20 -4.66 -13.83
N GLN A 46 -5.45 -4.52 -12.74
CA GLN A 46 -5.99 -4.50 -11.38
C GLN A 46 -6.15 -3.06 -10.87
N LYS A 47 -7.06 -2.87 -9.92
CA LYS A 47 -7.26 -1.58 -9.25
C LYS A 47 -6.33 -1.39 -8.07
N ALA A 48 -6.03 -2.47 -7.34
CA ALA A 48 -5.12 -2.48 -6.22
C ALA A 48 -4.40 -3.83 -6.14
N PHE A 49 -3.18 -3.85 -5.61
CA PHE A 49 -2.45 -5.08 -5.34
C PHE A 49 -1.84 -5.07 -3.94
N LYS A 50 -1.58 -6.26 -3.41
CA LYS A 50 -0.92 -6.45 -2.13
C LYS A 50 0.56 -6.76 -2.36
N TYR A 51 1.45 -5.96 -1.79
CA TYR A 51 2.89 -6.16 -1.90
C TYR A 51 3.57 -5.95 -0.55
N LEU A 52 4.33 -6.96 -0.10
CA LEU A 52 5.04 -6.96 1.19
C LEU A 52 4.14 -6.55 2.38
N GLY A 53 2.87 -6.96 2.34
CA GLY A 53 1.88 -6.61 3.39
C GLY A 53 1.21 -5.25 3.21
N PHE A 54 1.59 -4.46 2.20
CA PHE A 54 0.99 -3.17 1.88
C PHE A 54 -0.04 -3.29 0.76
N HIS A 55 -1.12 -2.52 0.86
CA HIS A 55 -2.09 -2.36 -0.22
C HIS A 55 -1.75 -1.10 -1.02
N LEU A 56 -1.37 -1.30 -2.28
CA LEU A 56 -1.06 -0.24 -3.22
C LEU A 56 -2.24 -0.08 -4.18
N ASP A 57 -2.83 1.10 -4.17
CA ASP A 57 -3.96 1.47 -5.02
C ASP A 57 -3.48 2.33 -6.20
N SER A 58 -4.30 2.48 -7.24
CA SER A 58 -3.97 3.21 -8.48
C SER A 58 -3.61 4.68 -8.26
N LYS A 59 -3.94 5.24 -7.11
CA LYS A 59 -3.55 6.62 -6.73
C LYS A 59 -2.18 6.72 -6.05
N LEU A 60 -1.44 5.59 -5.96
CA LEU A 60 -0.19 5.48 -5.20
C LEU A 60 -0.32 6.03 -3.76
N SER A 61 -1.53 5.98 -3.21
CA SER A 61 -1.85 6.61 -1.95
C SER A 61 -1.82 5.58 -0.84
N PHE A 62 -1.07 5.86 0.22
CA PHE A 62 -1.10 5.08 1.46
C PHE A 62 -2.35 5.36 2.31
N ARG A 63 -3.33 6.09 1.77
CA ARG A 63 -4.54 6.48 2.49
C ARG A 63 -5.29 5.27 3.04
N GLY A 64 -5.48 4.22 2.23
CA GLY A 64 -6.13 2.99 2.71
C GLY A 64 -5.36 2.31 3.85
N MET A 65 -4.02 2.36 3.82
CA MET A 65 -3.19 1.86 4.92
C MET A 65 -3.37 2.71 6.18
N ILE A 66 -3.33 4.03 6.05
CA ILE A 66 -3.51 4.97 7.15
C ILE A 66 -4.91 4.80 7.78
N ASP A 67 -5.96 4.74 6.95
CA ASP A 67 -7.33 4.53 7.38
C ASP A 67 -7.49 3.21 8.14
N ALA A 68 -6.84 2.13 7.68
CA ALA A 68 -6.82 0.85 8.38
C ALA A 68 -6.13 0.94 9.75
N GLN A 69 -5.06 1.73 9.90
CA GLN A 69 -4.44 1.97 11.21
C GLN A 69 -5.34 2.81 12.12
N PHE A 70 -6.04 3.82 11.58
CA PHE A 70 -7.01 4.61 12.36
C PHE A 70 -8.16 3.76 12.90
N ILE A 71 -8.66 2.79 12.13
CA ILE A 71 -9.67 1.84 12.62
C ILE A 71 -9.14 1.04 13.81
N LYS A 72 -7.89 0.56 13.75
CA LYS A 72 -7.25 -0.18 14.84
C LYS A 72 -7.03 0.71 16.07
N LEU A 73 -6.56 1.94 15.88
CA LEU A 73 -6.40 2.94 16.94
C LEU A 73 -7.72 3.29 17.62
N ARG A 74 -8.81 3.41 16.86
CA ARG A 74 -10.14 3.67 17.43
C ARG A 74 -10.59 2.52 18.32
N LYS A 75 -10.40 1.27 17.88
CA LYS A 75 -10.71 0.08 18.68
C LYS A 75 -9.87 0.02 19.95
N SER A 76 -8.55 0.23 19.85
CA SER A 76 -7.67 0.22 21.02
C SER A 76 -8.01 1.35 21.99
N TYR A 77 -8.36 2.54 21.50
CA TYR A 77 -8.82 3.66 22.31
C TYR A 77 -10.12 3.34 23.06
N THR A 78 -11.10 2.70 22.41
CA THR A 78 -12.34 2.28 23.09
C THR A 78 -12.05 1.33 24.25
N ILE A 79 -11.15 0.37 24.06
CA ILE A 79 -10.73 -0.56 25.11
C ILE A 79 -9.98 0.18 26.22
N LEU A 80 -9.05 1.08 25.87
CA LEU A 80 -8.33 1.87 26.85
C LEU A 80 -9.27 2.76 27.68
N LYS A 81 -10.30 3.33 27.05
CA LYS A 81 -11.35 4.10 27.73
C LYS A 81 -12.11 3.21 28.72
N TYR A 82 -12.49 2.00 28.31
CA TYR A 82 -13.13 1.03 29.19
C TYR A 82 -12.24 0.67 30.39
N ILE A 83 -10.96 0.34 30.15
CA ILE A 83 -9.98 0.07 31.22
C ILE A 83 -9.82 1.28 32.14
N HIS A 84 -9.81 2.49 31.59
CA HIS A 84 -9.71 3.70 32.38
C HIS A 84 -10.90 3.88 33.33
N CYS A 85 -12.11 3.62 32.85
CA CYS A 85 -13.34 3.69 33.65
C CYS A 85 -13.42 2.56 34.69
N ALA A 86 -13.06 1.33 34.32
CA ALA A 86 -13.12 0.17 35.22
C ALA A 86 -12.00 0.19 36.29
N PHE A 87 -10.81 0.70 35.92
CA PHE A 87 -9.62 0.68 36.77
C PHE A 87 -8.97 2.08 36.82
N PRO A 88 -9.57 3.06 37.52
CA PRO A 88 -9.12 4.46 37.49
C PRO A 88 -7.69 4.65 38.03
N THR A 89 -7.31 3.93 39.08
CA THR A 89 -6.02 4.07 39.77
C THR A 89 -4.87 3.26 39.16
N TYR A 90 -5.15 2.27 38.31
CA TYR A 90 -4.13 1.35 37.78
C TYR A 90 -3.40 1.92 36.55
N PHE A 91 -2.53 2.90 36.77
CA PHE A 91 -1.75 3.57 35.71
C PHE A 91 -0.84 2.60 34.93
N THR A 92 -0.17 1.68 35.63
CA THR A 92 0.74 0.71 35.00
C THR A 92 0.05 -0.16 33.95
N LEU A 93 -1.19 -0.58 34.22
CA LEU A 93 -1.99 -1.36 33.28
C LEU A 93 -2.35 -0.54 32.03
N LYS A 94 -2.77 0.71 32.22
CA LYS A 94 -3.08 1.65 31.12
C LYS A 94 -1.86 1.89 30.23
N MET A 95 -0.69 2.10 30.85
CA MET A 95 0.56 2.31 30.12
C MET A 95 1.03 1.05 29.39
N ARG A 96 0.91 -0.13 30.00
CA ARG A 96 1.22 -1.39 29.31
C ARG A 96 0.32 -1.58 28.10
N PHE A 97 -0.99 -1.43 28.27
CA PHE A 97 -1.95 -1.55 27.18
C PHE A 97 -1.66 -0.55 26.04
N PHE A 98 -1.41 0.72 26.39
CA PHE A 98 -1.10 1.75 25.40
C PHE A 98 0.16 1.39 24.61
N ARG A 99 1.23 0.96 25.29
CA ARG A 99 2.51 0.60 24.65
C ARG A 99 2.38 -0.62 23.73
N THR A 100 1.59 -1.62 24.10
CA THR A 100 1.45 -2.85 23.31
C THR A 100 0.49 -2.69 22.14
N TYR A 101 -0.64 -2.00 22.33
CA TYR A 101 -1.75 -2.02 21.36
C TYR A 101 -2.03 -0.70 20.66
N THR A 102 -1.56 0.43 21.19
CA THR A 102 -1.84 1.75 20.60
C THR A 102 -0.60 2.35 19.97
N TRP A 103 0.55 2.26 20.66
CA TRP A 103 1.82 2.86 20.23
C TRP A 103 2.31 2.39 18.85
N PRO A 104 2.31 1.08 18.50
CA PRO A 104 2.81 0.64 17.20
C PRO A 104 2.03 1.22 16.02
N HIS A 105 0.71 1.38 16.19
CA HIS A 105 -0.15 1.96 15.16
C HIS A 105 0.03 3.47 15.04
N LEU A 106 0.22 4.18 16.16
CA LEU A 106 0.56 5.61 16.14
C LEU A 106 1.89 5.87 15.44
N LEU A 107 2.93 5.10 15.77
CA LEU A 107 4.26 5.25 15.18
C LEU A 107 4.24 5.05 13.65
N LEU A 108 3.44 4.09 13.16
CA LEU A 108 3.24 3.89 11.73
C LEU A 108 2.59 5.09 11.03
N VAL A 109 1.59 5.72 11.66
CA VAL A 109 0.91 6.91 11.12
C VAL A 109 1.84 8.13 11.13
N PHE A 110 2.58 8.36 12.22
CA PHE A 110 3.47 9.51 12.35
C PHE A 110 4.70 9.44 11.43
N ASN A 111 5.31 8.26 11.30
CA ASN A 111 6.44 8.08 10.38
C ASN A 111 6.06 8.32 8.91
N HIS A 112 4.81 8.09 8.54
CA HIS A 112 4.31 8.39 7.20
C HIS A 112 4.11 9.89 6.96
N GLN A 113 3.63 10.63 7.98
CA GLN A 113 3.42 12.09 7.91
C GLN A 113 4.75 12.84 7.76
N SER A 114 5.81 12.41 8.45
CA SER A 114 7.14 13.01 8.36
C SER A 114 7.77 12.88 6.96
N LYS A 115 7.59 11.73 6.28
CA LYS A 115 8.15 11.52 4.93
C LYS A 115 7.34 12.16 3.81
N SER A 116 6.06 12.42 4.05
CA SER A 116 5.17 13.08 3.06
C SER A 116 5.44 14.59 2.94
N GLY A 117 6.12 15.20 3.92
CA GLY A 117 6.54 16.61 3.89
C GLY A 117 7.81 16.88 3.08
N THR A 118 8.63 15.87 2.79
CA THR A 118 9.97 16.06 2.19
C THR A 118 10.12 15.45 0.79
N LEU A 119 9.19 14.61 0.34
CA LEU A 119 9.32 13.87 -0.93
C LEU A 119 8.50 14.44 -2.11
N LEU A 120 7.77 15.55 -1.94
CA LEU A 120 6.91 16.08 -3.01
C LEU A 120 7.60 17.04 -3.99
N LEU A 121 8.88 17.39 -3.81
CA LEU A 121 9.50 18.45 -4.61
C LEU A 121 10.72 18.10 -5.47
N GLN A 122 11.22 16.86 -5.52
CA GLN A 122 12.50 16.64 -6.22
C GLN A 122 12.61 15.62 -7.35
N THR A 123 11.66 14.72 -7.63
CA THR A 123 11.84 13.83 -8.81
C THR A 123 10.53 13.38 -9.43
N LEU A 124 10.06 14.10 -10.44
CA LEU A 124 9.18 13.53 -11.47
C LEU A 124 9.64 13.97 -12.86
N PRO A 125 10.46 13.15 -13.53
CA PRO A 125 10.28 12.90 -14.94
C PRO A 125 9.68 11.50 -15.14
N GLN A 126 8.60 11.48 -15.92
CA GLN A 126 8.12 10.40 -16.80
C GLN A 126 7.72 9.04 -16.18
N ILE A 127 6.41 8.79 -16.22
CA ILE A 127 5.70 7.49 -16.34
C ILE A 127 6.58 6.26 -16.02
N ASN A 128 6.59 5.83 -14.76
CA ASN A 128 7.19 4.57 -14.34
C ASN A 128 6.12 3.47 -14.26
N LEU A 129 6.19 2.51 -15.20
CA LEU A 129 5.54 1.21 -15.08
C LEU A 129 6.32 0.40 -14.03
N LEU A 130 5.75 0.22 -12.83
CA LEU A 130 6.34 -0.65 -11.82
C LEU A 130 5.97 -2.10 -12.12
N TYR A 131 6.93 -2.87 -12.64
CA TYR A 131 6.88 -4.33 -12.73
C TYR A 131 7.33 -4.93 -11.40
N VAL A 132 6.47 -5.75 -10.79
CA VAL A 132 6.79 -6.46 -9.55
C VAL A 132 6.42 -7.94 -9.76
N PRO A 133 7.39 -8.86 -9.87
CA PRO A 133 7.09 -10.27 -9.99
C PRO A 133 6.45 -10.78 -8.69
N SER A 134 5.25 -11.36 -8.81
CA SER A 134 4.56 -12.02 -7.70
C SER A 134 5.28 -13.34 -7.38
N VAL A 135 6.16 -13.30 -6.38
CA VAL A 135 6.77 -14.49 -5.79
C VAL A 135 6.00 -14.84 -4.52
N TYR A 136 4.98 -15.69 -4.66
CA TYR A 136 4.45 -16.47 -3.54
C TYR A 136 4.19 -17.90 -4.02
N HIS A 137 4.80 -18.83 -3.28
CA HIS A 137 4.56 -20.28 -3.31
C HIS A 137 3.18 -20.61 -2.76
#